data_AF-A0AAD0PPY4-F1
#
_entry.id   AF-A0AAD0PPY4-F1
#
_cell.length_a   1.000
_cell.length_b   1.000
_cell.length_c   1.000
_cell.angle_alpha   90.00
_cell.angle_beta   90.00
_cell.angle_gamma   90.00
#
_symmetry.space_group_name_H-M   'P 1'
#
loop_
_entity.id
_entity.type
_entity.pdbx_description
1 polymer ?
#
loop_
_entity_poly.entity_id
_entity_poly.type
_entity_poly.pdbx_seq_one_letter_code
_entity_poly.pdbx_strand_id
1 'polypeptide(L)'
;MDLKDKIEIYKICIDMADKTSERRLKSNGLIITLNTGLISLNSYLSLSGVGQTAWNIVICTVCIIINIYWVFLISTYKKINEAKFATINRIEIDNKFPFKPFNEEHDFLESSKYFHLSTIERLIPYTLILLNVAIIIIVLVSEAKVLPSTTIINIVPSKF
;
A
#
# COMPACT_ATOMS: atom_id res chain seq x y z
N MET A 1 0.09 10.14 42.40
CA MET A 1 -0.47 9.05 41.58
C MET A 1 0.19 7.77 42.03
N ASP A 2 -0.60 6.81 42.48
CA ASP A 2 -0.11 5.55 43.04
C ASP A 2 0.53 4.67 41.94
N LEU A 3 1.36 3.70 42.32
CA LEU A 3 1.96 2.75 41.39
C LEU A 3 0.88 2.01 40.57
N LYS A 4 -0.26 1.70 41.20
CA LYS A 4 -1.39 1.05 40.54
C LYS A 4 -1.95 1.89 39.39
N ASP A 5 -2.19 3.18 39.63
CA ASP A 5 -2.68 4.11 38.61
C ASP A 5 -1.69 4.21 37.43
N LYS A 6 -0.38 4.20 37.73
CA LYS A 6 0.68 4.30 36.70
C LYS A 6 0.70 3.07 35.81
N ILE A 7 0.53 1.89 36.40
CA ILE A 7 0.42 0.62 35.66
C ILE A 7 -0.86 0.60 34.82
N GLU A 8 -1.95 1.19 35.30
CA GLU A 8 -3.19 1.28 34.54
C GLU A 8 -3.04 2.15 33.27
N ILE A 9 -2.46 3.35 33.40
CA ILE A 9 -2.16 4.20 32.22
C ILE A 9 -1.23 3.46 31.25
N TYR A 10 -0.20 2.80 31.77
CA TYR A 10 0.73 2.01 30.97
C TYR A 10 0.03 0.89 30.18
N LYS A 11 -0.89 0.15 30.83
CA LYS A 11 -1.71 -0.87 30.16
C LYS A 11 -2.59 -0.28 29.05
N ILE A 12 -3.22 0.89 29.30
CA ILE A 12 -4.02 1.59 28.29
C ILE A 12 -3.15 2.00 27.09
N CYS A 13 -1.93 2.47 27.33
CA CYS A 13 -0.99 2.82 26.26
C CYS A 13 -0.62 1.61 25.38
N ILE A 14 -0.36 0.45 25.99
CA ILE A 14 -0.07 -0.80 25.26
C ILE A 14 -1.27 -1.22 24.42
N ASP A 15 -2.46 -1.28 25.02
CA ASP A 15 -3.71 -1.63 24.33
C ASP A 15 -3.99 -0.67 23.15
N MET A 16 -3.73 0.62 23.32
CA MET A 16 -3.84 1.59 22.23
C MET A 16 -2.80 1.38 21.12
N ALA A 17 -1.60 0.91 21.44
CA ALA A 17 -0.57 0.58 20.44
C ALA A 17 -1.00 -0.65 19.63
N ASP A 18 -1.47 -1.70 20.29
CA ASP A 18 -1.93 -2.92 19.66
C ASP A 18 -3.15 -2.68 18.74
N LYS A 19 -4.16 -1.98 19.24
CA LYS A 19 -5.33 -1.55 18.44
C LYS A 19 -4.95 -0.75 17.19
N THR A 20 -3.80 -0.06 17.19
CA THR A 20 -3.35 0.68 16.00
C THR A 20 -2.74 -0.27 14.97
N SER A 21 -1.98 -1.26 15.42
CA SER A 21 -1.46 -2.33 14.58
C SER A 21 -2.60 -3.15 13.96
N GLU A 22 -3.63 -3.49 14.72
CA GLU A 22 -4.84 -4.15 14.19
C GLU A 22 -5.55 -3.32 13.12
N ARG A 23 -5.71 -2.00 13.36
CA ARG A 23 -6.29 -1.08 12.36
C ARG A 23 -5.47 -1.04 11.08
N ARG A 24 -4.13 -1.04 11.17
CA ARG A 24 -3.24 -1.12 10.01
C ARG A 24 -3.51 -2.39 9.19
N LEU A 25 -3.57 -3.55 9.85
CA LEU A 25 -3.85 -4.83 9.18
C LEU A 25 -5.22 -4.83 8.49
N LYS A 26 -6.25 -4.31 9.16
CA LYS A 26 -7.61 -4.18 8.58
C LYS A 26 -7.61 -3.28 7.35
N SER A 27 -6.97 -2.11 7.43
CA SER A 27 -6.88 -1.18 6.29
C SER A 27 -6.10 -1.78 5.12
N ASN A 28 -4.98 -2.48 5.39
CA ASN A 28 -4.22 -3.19 4.37
C ASN A 28 -5.10 -4.24 3.67
N GLY A 29 -5.86 -5.03 4.42
CA GLY A 29 -6.80 -6.02 3.87
C GLY A 29 -7.87 -5.40 2.97
N LEU A 30 -8.46 -4.28 3.38
CA LEU A 30 -9.44 -3.56 2.56
C LEU A 30 -8.86 -3.07 1.23
N ILE A 31 -7.64 -2.52 1.24
CA ILE A 31 -6.98 -2.03 0.03
C ILE A 31 -6.64 -3.19 -0.92
N ILE A 32 -6.22 -4.35 -0.39
CA ILE A 32 -5.99 -5.56 -1.21
C ILE A 32 -7.29 -5.98 -1.90
N THR A 33 -8.40 -6.06 -1.16
CA THR A 33 -9.72 -6.41 -1.73
C THR A 33 -10.14 -5.44 -2.83
N LEU A 34 -9.95 -4.13 -2.63
CA LEU A 34 -10.24 -3.12 -3.66
C LEU A 34 -9.40 -3.32 -4.92
N ASN A 35 -8.09 -3.57 -4.77
CA ASN A 35 -7.21 -3.83 -5.91
C ASN A 35 -7.64 -5.08 -6.67
N THR A 36 -7.90 -6.19 -5.98
CA THR A 36 -8.36 -7.44 -6.60
C THR A 36 -9.68 -7.24 -7.34
N GLY A 37 -10.62 -6.50 -6.76
CA GLY A 37 -11.91 -6.19 -7.37
C GLY A 37 -11.76 -5.35 -8.64
N LEU A 38 -10.92 -4.31 -8.62
CA LEU A 38 -10.67 -3.46 -9.78
C LEU A 38 -9.93 -4.20 -10.90
N ILE A 39 -8.93 -5.03 -10.56
CA ILE A 39 -8.22 -5.86 -11.55
C ILE A 39 -9.19 -6.85 -12.21
N SER A 40 -10.06 -7.49 -11.43
CA SER A 40 -11.08 -8.41 -11.95
C SER A 40 -12.07 -7.70 -12.88
N LEU A 41 -12.53 -6.52 -12.47
CA LEU A 41 -13.41 -5.68 -13.29
C LEU A 41 -12.73 -5.26 -14.60
N ASN A 42 -11.46 -4.85 -14.52
CA ASN A 42 -10.68 -4.48 -15.70
C ASN A 42 -10.54 -5.65 -16.69
N SER A 43 -10.27 -6.85 -16.17
CA SER A 43 -10.15 -8.05 -16.98
C SER A 43 -11.48 -8.44 -17.64
N TYR A 44 -12.61 -8.29 -16.92
CA TYR A 44 -13.94 -8.56 -17.47
C TYR A 44 -14.34 -7.58 -18.57
N LEU A 45 -14.15 -6.27 -18.35
CA LEU A 45 -14.43 -5.24 -19.36
C LEU A 45 -13.52 -5.36 -20.59
N SER A 46 -12.30 -5.86 -20.39
CA SER A 46 -11.40 -6.16 -21.50
C SER A 46 -11.89 -7.33 -22.36
N LEU A 47 -12.74 -8.22 -21.87
CA LEU A 47 -13.31 -9.30 -22.69
C LEU A 47 -14.58 -8.87 -23.44
N SER A 48 -15.29 -7.84 -22.98
CA SER A 48 -16.59 -7.44 -23.53
C SER A 48 -16.50 -6.48 -24.73
N GLY A 49 -15.31 -6.04 -25.14
CA GLY A 49 -15.07 -5.27 -26.37
C GLY A 49 -15.51 -3.80 -26.33
N VAL A 50 -15.96 -3.27 -25.18
CA VAL A 50 -16.47 -1.89 -25.06
C VAL A 50 -15.34 -0.91 -24.73
N GLY A 51 -15.03 0.04 -25.62
CA GLY A 51 -14.16 1.20 -25.31
C GLY A 51 -12.82 0.80 -24.65
N GLN A 52 -12.25 -0.30 -25.15
CA GLN A 52 -11.32 -1.19 -24.44
C GLN A 52 -10.13 -0.44 -23.85
N THR A 53 -9.53 0.47 -24.60
CA THR A 53 -8.36 1.23 -24.18
C THR A 53 -8.67 2.27 -23.11
N ALA A 54 -9.70 3.09 -23.32
CA ALA A 54 -10.02 4.21 -22.44
C ALA A 54 -10.41 3.72 -21.04
N TRP A 55 -11.24 2.67 -20.94
CA TRP A 55 -11.61 2.08 -19.65
C TRP A 55 -10.43 1.40 -18.96
N ASN A 56 -9.57 0.69 -19.71
CA ASN A 56 -8.35 0.11 -19.15
C ASN A 56 -7.45 1.15 -18.51
N ILE A 57 -7.21 2.27 -19.21
CA ILE A 57 -6.37 3.37 -18.71
C ILE A 57 -6.99 3.97 -17.44
N VAL A 58 -8.31 4.22 -17.43
CA VAL A 58 -9.00 4.77 -16.26
C VAL A 58 -8.86 3.84 -15.05
N ILE A 59 -9.15 2.55 -15.20
CA ILE A 59 -9.08 1.60 -14.07
C ILE A 59 -7.65 1.43 -13.58
N CYS A 60 -6.67 1.30 -14.48
CA CYS A 60 -5.26 1.21 -14.10
C CYS A 60 -4.80 2.48 -13.36
N THR A 61 -5.26 3.66 -13.78
CA THR A 61 -4.95 4.93 -13.11
C THR A 61 -5.54 4.96 -11.69
N VAL A 62 -6.79 4.51 -11.52
CA VAL A 62 -7.42 4.40 -10.19
C VAL A 62 -6.65 3.41 -9.30
N CYS A 63 -6.23 2.25 -9.82
CA CYS A 63 -5.39 1.30 -9.10
C CYS A 63 -4.07 1.94 -8.65
N ILE A 64 -3.39 2.71 -9.52
CA ILE A 64 -2.15 3.41 -9.15
C ILE A 64 -2.40 4.40 -8.01
N ILE A 65 -3.47 5.20 -8.08
CA ILE A 65 -3.82 6.17 -7.03
C ILE A 65 -4.09 5.47 -5.69
N ILE A 66 -4.83 4.36 -5.70
CA ILE A 66 -5.11 3.57 -4.50
C ILE A 66 -3.83 3.02 -3.88
N ASN A 67 -2.89 2.54 -4.69
CA ASN A 67 -1.61 2.02 -4.18
C ASN A 67 -0.69 3.14 -3.68
N ILE A 68 -0.71 4.33 -4.29
CA ILE A 68 -0.01 5.51 -3.75
C ILE A 68 -0.57 5.86 -2.37
N TYR A 69 -1.91 5.91 -2.24
CA TYR A 69 -2.56 6.11 -0.95
C TYR A 69 -2.13 5.04 0.07
N TRP A 70 -2.02 3.78 -0.35
CA TRP A 70 -1.56 2.70 0.52
C TRP A 70 -0.14 2.91 1.04
N VAL A 71 0.79 3.35 0.19
CA VAL A 71 2.17 3.69 0.61
C VAL A 71 2.18 4.77 1.69
N PHE A 72 1.36 5.82 1.53
CA PHE A 72 1.22 6.87 2.55
C PHE A 72 0.60 6.36 3.84
N LEU A 73 -0.39 5.47 3.73
CA LEU A 73 -1.06 4.87 4.88
C LEU A 73 -0.09 4.03 5.72
N ILE A 74 0.70 3.15 5.08
CA ILE A 74 1.74 2.35 5.75
C ILE A 74 2.75 3.27 6.44
N SER A 75 3.18 4.33 5.77
CA SER A 75 4.16 5.28 6.30
C SER A 75 3.62 6.03 7.52
N THR A 76 2.34 6.38 7.50
CA THR A 76 1.66 7.07 8.61
C THR A 76 1.54 6.15 9.83
N TYR A 77 1.05 4.93 9.63
CA TYR A 77 0.94 3.95 10.73
C TYR A 77 2.29 3.59 11.33
N LYS A 78 3.34 3.50 10.51
CA LYS A 78 4.72 3.31 11.00
C LYS A 78 5.10 4.42 11.98
N LYS A 79 4.97 5.69 11.59
CA LYS A 79 5.32 6.84 12.43
C LYS A 79 4.49 6.91 13.72
N ILE A 80 3.18 6.62 13.64
CA ILE A 80 2.31 6.61 14.82
C ILE A 80 2.75 5.51 15.80
N ASN A 81 3.05 4.31 15.30
CA ASN A 81 3.50 3.21 16.15
C ASN A 81 4.86 3.52 16.77
N GLU A 82 5.81 4.07 16.02
CA GLU A 82 7.11 4.52 16.55
C GLU A 82 6.93 5.54 17.69
N ALA A 83 6.08 6.54 17.51
CA ALA A 83 5.79 7.53 18.55
C ALA A 83 5.14 6.91 19.80
N LYS A 84 4.23 5.94 19.62
CA LYS A 84 3.60 5.21 20.72
C LYS A 84 4.60 4.36 21.50
N PHE A 85 5.44 3.59 20.81
CA PHE A 85 6.49 2.79 21.44
C PHE A 85 7.50 3.66 22.19
N ALA A 86 7.94 4.79 21.60
CA ALA A 86 8.81 5.73 22.30
C ALA A 86 8.16 6.30 23.57
N THR A 87 6.85 6.56 23.53
CA THR A 87 6.10 7.02 24.71
C THR A 87 6.00 5.93 25.78
N ILE A 88 5.72 4.68 25.39
CA ILE A 88 5.66 3.53 26.30
C ILE A 88 7.01 3.32 27.00
N ASN A 89 8.12 3.31 26.25
CA ASN A 89 9.47 3.18 26.79
C ASN A 89 9.79 4.32 27.77
N ARG A 90 9.40 5.55 27.44
CA ARG A 90 9.57 6.70 28.34
C ARG A 90 8.78 6.54 29.64
N ILE A 91 7.55 6.04 29.57
CA ILE A 91 6.73 5.76 30.77
C ILE A 91 7.43 4.73 31.67
N GLU A 92 8.02 3.67 31.11
CA GLU A 92 8.77 2.65 31.87
C GLU A 92 9.99 3.25 32.59
N ILE A 93 10.74 4.12 31.91
CA ILE A 93 11.94 4.77 32.45
C ILE A 93 11.57 5.80 33.53
N ASP A 94 10.65 6.72 33.22
CA ASP A 94 10.27 7.84 34.10
C ASP A 94 9.63 7.35 35.41
N ASN A 95 8.88 6.23 35.35
CA ASN A 95 8.25 5.64 36.52
C ASN A 95 9.12 4.62 37.26
N LYS A 96 10.34 4.35 36.77
CA LYS A 96 11.28 3.37 37.34
C LYS A 96 10.61 2.03 37.63
N PHE A 97 9.84 1.53 36.67
CA PHE A 97 9.21 0.22 36.83
C PHE A 97 10.28 -0.86 37.05
N PRO A 98 10.02 -1.85 37.93
CA PRO A 98 10.97 -2.91 38.22
C PRO A 98 11.23 -3.82 37.01
N PHE A 99 10.31 -3.85 36.05
CA PHE A 99 10.41 -4.60 34.80
C PHE A 99 10.05 -3.70 33.63
N LYS A 100 10.85 -3.73 32.55
CA LYS A 100 10.78 -2.80 31.41
C LYS A 100 10.83 -3.55 30.07
N PRO A 101 9.81 -4.38 29.78
CA PRO A 101 9.84 -5.28 28.64
C PRO A 101 9.99 -4.57 27.30
N PHE A 102 9.37 -3.40 27.10
CA PHE A 102 9.45 -2.72 25.80
C PHE A 102 10.76 -1.97 25.60
N ASN A 103 11.39 -1.53 26.70
CA ASN A 103 12.75 -1.02 26.64
C ASN A 103 13.76 -2.12 26.27
N GLU A 104 13.66 -3.30 26.90
CA GLU A 104 14.48 -4.47 26.57
C GLU A 104 14.28 -4.94 25.11
N GLU A 105 13.02 -4.97 24.65
CA GLU A 105 12.69 -5.29 23.25
C GLU A 105 13.32 -4.28 22.28
N HIS A 106 13.25 -2.99 22.61
CA HIS A 106 13.82 -1.93 21.78
C HIS A 106 15.35 -2.06 21.65
N ASP A 107 16.06 -2.28 22.75
CA ASP A 107 17.51 -2.47 22.76
C ASP A 107 17.93 -3.72 21.95
N PHE A 108 17.14 -4.79 22.03
CA PHE A 108 17.35 -5.98 21.21
C PHE A 108 17.12 -5.72 19.72
N LEU A 109 16.09 -4.95 19.36
CA LEU A 109 15.80 -4.61 17.97
C LEU A 109 16.84 -3.67 17.35
N GLU A 110 17.38 -2.72 18.14
CA GLU A 110 18.47 -1.85 17.68
C GLU A 110 19.76 -2.64 17.41
N SER A 111 20.13 -3.55 18.33
CA SER A 111 21.34 -4.36 18.16
C SER A 111 21.26 -5.37 17.01
N SER A 112 20.05 -5.82 16.66
CA SER A 112 19.83 -6.85 15.62
C SER A 112 19.63 -6.30 14.19
N LYS A 113 19.68 -4.97 13.98
CA LYS A 113 19.38 -4.34 12.67
C LYS A 113 18.09 -4.87 12.05
N TYR A 114 17.01 -4.89 12.83
CA TYR A 114 15.74 -5.47 12.46
C TYR A 114 15.12 -4.87 11.19
N PHE A 115 14.62 -5.73 10.30
CA PHE A 115 13.82 -5.31 9.15
C PHE A 115 12.39 -4.99 9.58
N HIS A 116 12.02 -3.71 9.53
CA HIS A 116 10.64 -3.31 9.80
C HIS A 116 9.66 -3.99 8.84
N LEU A 117 8.61 -4.60 9.40
CA LEU A 117 7.48 -5.16 8.67
C LEU A 117 6.89 -4.16 7.64
N SER A 118 6.86 -2.86 7.97
CA SER A 118 6.41 -1.80 7.07
C SER A 118 7.25 -1.64 5.79
N THR A 119 8.47 -2.18 5.76
CA THR A 119 9.31 -2.22 4.54
C THR A 119 8.79 -3.31 3.60
N ILE A 120 8.48 -4.49 4.14
CA ILE A 120 7.92 -5.62 3.38
C ILE A 120 6.49 -5.27 2.91
N GLU A 121 5.66 -4.71 3.78
CA GLU A 121 4.31 -4.29 3.43
C GLU A 121 4.29 -3.24 2.31
N ARG A 122 5.33 -2.38 2.22
CA ARG A 122 5.46 -1.38 1.16
C ARG A 122 5.80 -1.97 -0.20
N LEU A 123 6.41 -3.16 -0.25
CA LEU A 123 6.75 -3.81 -1.51
C LEU A 123 5.48 -4.12 -2.31
N ILE A 124 4.39 -4.50 -1.63
CA ILE A 124 3.13 -4.88 -2.27
C ILE A 124 2.54 -3.74 -3.13
N PRO A 125 2.26 -2.53 -2.60
CA PRO A 125 1.74 -1.45 -3.43
C PRO A 125 2.70 -1.04 -4.55
N TYR A 126 4.03 -1.10 -4.35
CA TYR A 126 4.98 -0.80 -5.43
C TYR A 126 4.87 -1.81 -6.58
N THR A 127 4.74 -3.10 -6.29
CA THR A 127 4.56 -4.12 -7.34
C THR A 127 3.26 -3.91 -8.11
N LEU A 128 2.17 -3.53 -7.44
CA LEU A 128 0.89 -3.23 -8.08
C LEU A 128 0.94 -1.95 -8.92
N ILE A 129 1.63 -0.91 -8.47
CA ILE A 129 1.87 0.30 -9.28
C ILE A 129 2.63 -0.07 -10.54
N LEU A 130 3.74 -0.80 -10.41
CA LEU A 130 4.56 -1.20 -11.54
C LEU A 130 3.77 -2.03 -12.55
N LEU A 131 2.95 -2.96 -12.06
CA LEU A 131 2.07 -3.78 -12.90
C LEU A 131 1.08 -2.91 -13.69
N ASN A 132 0.37 -1.99 -13.05
CA ASN A 132 -0.62 -1.14 -13.71
C ASN A 132 0.04 -0.16 -14.71
N VAL A 133 1.23 0.36 -14.39
CA VAL A 133 2.01 1.18 -15.33
C VAL A 133 2.41 0.37 -16.56
N ALA A 134 2.88 -0.87 -16.38
CA ALA A 134 3.22 -1.75 -17.50
C ALA A 134 2.01 -2.04 -18.40
N ILE A 135 0.83 -2.28 -17.81
CA ILE A 135 -0.42 -2.48 -18.56
C ILE A 135 -0.75 -1.24 -19.41
N ILE A 136 -0.68 -0.04 -18.83
CA ILE A 136 -0.93 1.22 -19.57
C ILE A 136 0.04 1.35 -20.77
N ILE A 137 1.33 1.08 -20.56
CA ILE A 137 2.34 1.16 -21.63
C ILE A 137 2.01 0.17 -22.76
N ILE A 138 1.68 -1.07 -22.43
CA ILE A 138 1.32 -2.11 -23.41
C ILE A 138 0.10 -1.69 -24.23
N VAL A 139 -0.92 -1.16 -23.57
CA VAL A 139 -2.15 -0.69 -24.22
C VAL A 139 -1.86 0.46 -25.19
N LEU A 140 -1.09 1.46 -24.78
CA LEU A 140 -0.71 2.60 -25.64
C LEU A 140 0.14 2.17 -26.84
N VAL A 141 1.11 1.27 -26.64
CA VAL A 141 1.94 0.74 -27.74
C VAL A 141 1.10 -0.08 -28.73
N SER A 142 0.09 -0.80 -28.24
CA SER A 142 -0.80 -1.60 -29.08
C SER A 142 -1.67 -0.72 -29.97
N GLU A 143 -2.25 0.37 -29.43
CA GLU A 143 -2.98 1.35 -30.25
C GLU A 143 -2.09 2.03 -31.30
N ALA A 144 -0.88 2.42 -30.93
CA ALA A 144 0.06 3.07 -31.85
C ALA A 144 0.43 2.17 -33.05
N LYS A 145 0.44 0.84 -32.88
CA LYS A 145 0.67 -0.14 -33.96
C LYS A 145 -0.52 -0.32 -34.91
N VAL A 146 -1.73 0.05 -34.50
CA VAL A 146 -2.94 -0.09 -35.34
C VAL A 146 -3.06 1.05 -36.37
N LEU A 147 -2.50 2.23 -36.08
CA LEU A 147 -2.60 3.42 -36.93
C LEU A 147 -1.75 3.48 -38.23
N PRO A 148 -0.58 2.81 -38.39
CA PRO A 148 0.32 3.06 -39.53
C PRO A 148 0.03 2.28 -40.83
N SER A 149 -0.96 1.37 -40.90
CA SER A 149 -1.07 0.45 -42.05
C SER A 149 -2.21 0.71 -43.05
N THR A 150 -3.19 1.57 -42.77
CA THR A 150 -4.45 1.60 -43.56
C THR A 150 -4.50 2.66 -44.67
N THR A 151 -3.50 3.54 -44.81
CA THR A 151 -3.64 4.72 -45.69
C THR A 151 -3.02 4.59 -47.08
N ILE A 152 -2.07 3.67 -47.34
CA ILE A 152 -1.32 3.68 -48.62
C ILE A 152 -1.97 2.83 -49.73
N ILE A 153 -2.87 1.89 -49.44
CA ILE A 153 -3.30 0.90 -50.45
C ILE A 153 -4.51 1.37 -51.32
N ASN A 154 -5.25 2.42 -50.93
CA ASN A 154 -6.49 2.82 -51.64
C ASN A 154 -6.39 4.07 -52.53
N ILE A 155 -5.19 4.54 -52.88
CA ILE A 155 -5.02 5.67 -53.82
C ILE A 155 -4.27 5.21 -55.09
N VAL A 156 -4.78 4.19 -55.77
CA VAL A 156 -4.55 4.03 -57.21
C VAL A 156 -5.91 3.70 -57.84
N PRO A 157 -6.59 4.65 -58.50
CA PRO A 157 -7.76 4.33 -59.28
C PRO A 157 -7.30 3.48 -60.47
N SER A 158 -7.88 2.29 -60.62
CA SER A 158 -7.71 1.43 -61.79
C SER A 158 -8.20 2.18 -63.03
N LYS A 159 -7.31 2.92 -63.69
CA LYS A 159 -7.40 3.19 -65.11
C LYS A 159 -6.52 2.16 -65.80
N PHE A 160 -7.13 1.19 -66.47
CA PHE A 160 -6.90 0.80 -67.87
C PHE A 160 -7.85 -0.35 -68.21
#